data_AF-A0A813HZ26-F1
#
_entry.id   AF-A0A813HZ26-F1
#
_cell.length_a   1.000
_cell.length_b   1.000
_cell.length_c   1.000
_cell.angle_alpha   90.00
_cell.angle_beta   90.00
_cell.angle_gamma   90.00
#
_symmetry.space_group_name_H-M   'P 1'
#
loop_
_entity.id
_entity.type
_entity.pdbx_description
1 polymer ?
#
loop_
_entity_poly.entity_id
_entity_poly.type
_entity_poly.pdbx_seq_one_letter_code
_entity_poly.pdbx_strand_id
1 'polypeptide(L)'
;MTLPEHEALIDLFEADKITGPAVSDKSEGLHGDAWSLLEVTDATELPVLCHGTSSFLWSKIQIEGLRALKRNPQWPCIACVAVDLADPVNQGRGGRSSSRRGHFRRSLSGTAGESDVIVYIDAEKAMAEGVVFYWSDNDVDNKLPPRLFSGHALWSWKEHNYIGHLH
;
A
#
# COMPACT_ATOMS: atom_id res chain seq x y z
N MET A 1 47.92 1.26 -3.26
CA MET A 1 46.83 1.97 -2.59
C MET A 1 45.61 1.08 -2.71
N THR A 2 45.47 0.17 -1.76
CA THR A 2 44.45 -0.90 -1.73
C THR A 2 43.23 -0.38 -1.00
N LEU A 3 42.06 -0.45 -1.64
CA LEU A 3 40.78 -0.12 -1.01
C LEU A 3 40.43 -1.18 0.04
N PRO A 4 39.84 -0.81 1.19
CA PRO A 4 39.44 -1.77 2.20
C PRO A 4 38.21 -2.55 1.75
N GLU A 5 38.23 -3.83 2.12
CA GLU A 5 37.19 -4.83 1.89
C GLU A 5 35.91 -4.41 2.64
N HIS A 6 34.81 -4.28 1.91
CA HIS A 6 33.48 -4.07 2.47
C HIS A 6 33.00 -5.41 3.06
N GLU A 7 33.37 -5.68 4.30
CA GLU A 7 32.81 -6.80 5.06
C GLU A 7 31.34 -6.56 5.41
N ALA A 8 30.61 -7.67 5.42
CA ALA A 8 29.18 -7.83 5.61
C ALA A 8 28.57 -7.02 6.77
N LEU A 9 27.59 -6.18 6.44
CA LEU A 9 26.55 -5.70 7.35
C LEU A 9 25.19 -6.21 6.84
N ILE A 10 25.00 -7.53 6.94
CA ILE A 10 23.67 -8.13 6.87
C ILE A 10 23.60 -9.06 8.07
N ASP A 11 23.20 -8.49 9.22
CA ASP A 11 22.58 -9.29 10.27
C ASP A 11 21.71 -8.43 11.18
N LEU A 12 20.60 -9.03 11.61
CA LEU A 12 19.53 -8.55 12.50
C LEU A 12 18.46 -7.61 11.90
N PHE A 13 17.73 -8.11 10.90
CA PHE A 13 16.27 -8.04 10.99
C PHE A 13 15.78 -9.42 11.40
N GLU A 14 15.67 -9.67 12.71
CA GLU A 14 14.82 -10.77 13.17
C GLU A 14 13.43 -10.49 12.59
N ALA A 15 12.96 -11.41 11.75
CA ALA A 15 11.58 -11.46 11.31
C ALA A 15 10.73 -11.77 12.56
N ASP A 16 10.48 -10.75 13.37
CA ASP A 16 9.31 -10.72 14.24
C ASP A 16 8.16 -11.10 13.33
N LYS A 17 7.65 -12.31 13.54
CA LYS A 17 6.53 -12.85 12.77
C LYS A 17 5.45 -11.78 12.80
N ILE A 18 5.17 -11.21 11.63
CA ILE A 18 4.05 -10.29 11.42
C ILE A 18 2.79 -11.13 11.62
N THR A 19 2.49 -11.40 12.87
CA THR A 19 1.25 -12.01 13.31
C THR A 19 0.42 -10.83 13.73
N GLY A 20 -0.54 -10.46 12.89
CA GLY A 20 -1.62 -9.59 13.32
C GLY A 20 -2.25 -10.16 14.60
N PRO A 21 -2.86 -9.33 15.46
CA PRO A 21 -3.59 -9.84 16.61
C PRO A 21 -4.58 -10.92 16.13
N ALA A 22 -4.52 -12.11 16.73
CA ALA A 22 -5.50 -13.16 16.46
C ALA A 22 -6.90 -12.56 16.63
N VAL A 23 -7.67 -12.50 15.54
CA VAL A 23 -9.03 -11.99 15.54
C VAL A 23 -9.87 -12.96 16.38
N SER A 24 -10.05 -12.65 17.66
CA SER A 24 -10.91 -13.46 18.52
C SER A 24 -12.36 -13.19 18.14
N ASP A 25 -13.03 -14.23 17.68
CA ASP A 25 -14.41 -14.28 17.19
C ASP A 25 -15.44 -14.07 18.32
N LYS A 26 -15.42 -12.89 18.97
CA LYS A 26 -16.33 -12.53 20.07
C LYS A 26 -17.13 -11.28 19.73
N SER A 27 -18.11 -11.44 18.85
CA SER A 27 -19.06 -10.39 18.49
C SER A 27 -20.45 -10.65 19.10
N GLU A 28 -20.58 -10.46 20.41
CA GLU A 28 -21.89 -10.15 21.01
C GLU A 28 -21.76 -8.98 21.96
N GLY A 29 -22.12 -7.77 21.48
CA GLY A 29 -22.37 -6.63 22.36
C GLY A 29 -21.97 -5.26 21.82
N LEU A 30 -22.98 -4.58 21.24
CA LEU A 30 -23.18 -3.12 21.28
C LEU A 30 -22.36 -2.20 20.34
N HIS A 31 -23.04 -1.85 19.25
CA HIS A 31 -23.18 -0.50 18.65
C HIS A 31 -21.91 0.33 18.39
N GLY A 32 -21.41 0.15 17.17
CA GLY A 32 -20.55 1.07 16.44
C GLY A 32 -20.03 0.33 15.21
N ASP A 33 -20.70 0.51 14.06
CA ASP A 33 -20.44 -0.09 12.73
C ASP A 33 -19.20 -1.00 12.66
N ALA A 34 -19.40 -2.30 12.87
CA ALA A 34 -18.35 -3.29 12.70
C ALA A 34 -17.94 -3.29 11.23
N TRP A 35 -16.72 -2.79 10.96
CA TRP A 35 -16.12 -2.85 9.63
C TRP A 35 -15.98 -4.32 9.25
N SER A 36 -16.72 -4.76 8.23
CA SER A 36 -16.57 -6.09 7.67
C SER A 36 -15.26 -6.14 6.87
N LEU A 37 -14.18 -6.56 7.51
CA LEU A 37 -12.93 -6.88 6.84
C LEU A 37 -13.04 -8.29 6.28
N LEU A 38 -12.94 -8.44 4.96
CA LEU A 38 -12.90 -9.74 4.30
C LEU A 38 -11.45 -10.08 3.99
N GLU A 39 -10.87 -11.08 4.63
CA GLU A 39 -9.50 -11.51 4.34
C GLU A 39 -9.36 -11.92 2.86
N VAL A 40 -8.27 -11.49 2.22
CA VAL A 40 -7.87 -11.94 0.89
C VAL A 40 -7.05 -13.21 1.05
N THR A 41 -7.58 -14.32 0.53
CA THR A 41 -6.94 -15.63 0.68
C THR A 41 -6.19 -16.09 -0.56
N ASP A 42 -6.41 -15.41 -1.69
CA ASP A 42 -5.78 -15.71 -2.98
C ASP A 42 -5.14 -14.44 -3.57
N ALA A 43 -3.83 -14.50 -3.83
CA ALA A 43 -3.07 -13.41 -4.41
C ALA A 43 -3.54 -13.04 -5.83
N THR A 44 -4.19 -13.95 -6.55
CA THR A 44 -4.75 -13.67 -7.88
C THR A 44 -5.92 -12.66 -7.84
N GLU A 45 -6.50 -12.42 -6.66
CA GLU A 45 -7.45 -11.32 -6.44
C GLU A 45 -6.78 -9.93 -6.42
N LEU A 46 -5.44 -9.89 -6.29
CA LEU A 46 -4.61 -8.68 -6.21
C LEU A 46 -3.59 -8.63 -7.36
N PRO A 47 -4.01 -8.71 -8.63
CA PRO A 47 -3.08 -8.84 -9.77
C PRO A 47 -2.14 -7.63 -9.90
N VAL A 48 -2.59 -6.45 -9.46
CA VAL A 48 -1.76 -5.26 -9.34
C VAL A 48 -2.09 -4.58 -8.02
N LEU A 49 -1.17 -4.67 -7.06
CA LEU A 49 -1.29 -3.98 -5.79
C LEU A 49 -0.33 -2.79 -5.77
N CYS A 50 -0.85 -1.60 -5.53
CA CYS A 50 -0.01 -0.41 -5.49
C CYS A 50 -0.35 0.55 -4.36
N HIS A 51 0.62 1.36 -3.98
CA HIS A 51 0.52 2.39 -2.96
C HIS A 51 1.06 3.71 -3.52
N GLY A 52 0.23 4.75 -3.51
CA GLY A 52 0.69 6.10 -3.87
C GLY A 52 1.31 6.82 -2.67
N THR A 53 2.47 7.43 -2.88
CA THR A 53 3.23 8.19 -1.89
C THR A 53 3.87 9.44 -2.53
N SER A 54 4.54 10.25 -1.71
CA SER A 54 5.31 11.40 -2.16
C SER A 54 6.78 11.04 -2.40
N SER A 55 7.39 11.62 -3.44
CA SER A 55 8.82 11.56 -3.76
C SER A 55 9.68 12.03 -2.61
N PHE A 56 9.18 12.97 -1.79
CA PHE A 56 9.83 13.41 -0.56
C PHE A 56 10.00 12.26 0.46
N LEU A 57 9.04 11.34 0.54
CA LEU A 57 9.08 10.18 1.43
C LEU A 57 9.71 8.95 0.77
N TRP A 58 9.87 8.96 -0.56
CA TRP A 58 10.26 7.77 -1.32
C TRP A 58 11.61 7.21 -0.87
N SER A 59 12.65 8.05 -0.74
CA SER A 59 13.97 7.58 -0.29
C SER A 59 13.93 6.90 1.09
N LYS A 60 13.03 7.35 1.97
CA LYS A 60 12.83 6.72 3.28
C LYS A 60 12.10 5.39 3.15
N ILE A 61 11.08 5.32 2.31
CA ILE A 61 10.30 4.10 2.04
C ILE A 61 11.19 3.02 1.41
N GLN A 62 12.14 3.39 0.54
CA GLN A 62 13.10 2.45 -0.04
C GLN A 62 13.99 1.77 1.02
N ILE A 63 14.26 2.44 2.13
CA ILE A 63 15.11 1.93 3.21
C ILE A 63 14.26 1.19 4.25
N GLU A 64 13.17 1.79 4.68
CA GLU A 64 12.40 1.35 5.85
C GLU A 64 11.16 0.53 5.50
N GLY A 65 10.75 0.54 4.24
CA GLY A 65 9.48 -0.02 3.78
C GLY A 65 8.29 0.93 3.98
N LEU A 66 7.12 0.45 3.58
CA LEU A 66 5.87 1.14 3.87
C LEU A 66 5.45 0.84 5.31
N ARG A 67 5.00 1.90 5.99
CA ARG A 67 4.50 1.82 7.36
C ARG A 67 3.03 2.17 7.37
N ALA A 68 2.30 1.44 8.19
CA ALA A 68 0.93 1.77 8.49
C ALA A 68 0.76 3.21 9.00
N LEU A 69 -0.27 3.88 8.52
CA LEU A 69 -0.63 5.24 8.89
C LEU A 69 -1.20 5.25 10.32
N LYS A 70 -0.79 6.22 11.14
CA LYS A 70 -1.32 6.44 12.50
C LYS A 70 -2.72 7.09 12.51
N ARG A 71 -3.59 6.73 11.56
CA ARG A 71 -4.94 7.31 11.44
C ARG A 71 -5.92 6.70 12.46
N ASN A 72 -5.80 5.39 12.71
CA ASN A 72 -6.56 4.70 13.74
C ASN A 72 -5.58 3.99 14.70
N PRO A 73 -5.57 4.34 16.00
CA PRO A 73 -4.71 3.69 16.99
C PRO A 73 -4.99 2.19 17.13
N GLN A 74 -6.22 1.78 16.85
CA GLN A 74 -6.67 0.40 16.98
C GLN A 74 -6.37 -0.44 15.74
N TRP A 75 -6.26 0.21 14.58
CA TRP A 75 -6.09 -0.44 13.27
C TRP A 75 -5.12 0.38 12.40
N PRO A 76 -3.80 0.32 12.67
CA PRO A 76 -2.83 0.95 11.79
C PRO A 76 -2.95 0.29 10.40
N CYS A 77 -3.02 1.07 9.31
CA CYS A 77 -3.13 0.49 7.96
C CYS A 77 -2.28 1.16 6.88
N ILE A 78 -1.81 0.38 5.90
CA ILE A 78 -1.29 0.88 4.62
C ILE A 78 -2.44 0.91 3.61
N ALA A 79 -2.65 2.07 3.03
CA ALA A 79 -3.60 2.26 1.96
C ALA A 79 -3.06 1.70 0.64
N CYS A 80 -3.44 0.49 0.25
CA CYS A 80 -3.11 -0.07 -1.05
C CYS A 80 -4.36 -0.16 -1.94
N VAL A 81 -4.14 -0.13 -3.25
CA VAL A 81 -5.20 -0.26 -4.25
C VAL A 81 -4.87 -1.43 -5.17
N ALA A 82 -5.84 -2.33 -5.35
CA ALA A 82 -5.72 -3.49 -6.22
C ALA A 82 -6.06 -3.16 -7.70
N VAL A 83 -5.53 -2.05 -8.20
CA VAL A 83 -5.66 -1.64 -9.61
C VAL A 83 -4.35 -1.02 -10.08
N ASP A 84 -4.08 -1.10 -11.37
CA ASP A 84 -2.96 -0.37 -11.95
C ASP A 84 -3.28 1.13 -12.03
N LEU A 85 -2.62 1.92 -11.17
CA LEU A 85 -2.76 3.38 -11.17
C LEU A 85 -2.09 4.04 -12.37
N ALA A 86 -1.19 3.35 -13.07
CA ALA A 86 -0.59 3.83 -14.31
C ALA A 86 -1.47 3.58 -15.55
N ASP A 87 -2.47 2.71 -15.48
CA ASP A 87 -3.38 2.46 -16.61
C ASP A 87 -4.26 3.70 -16.88
N PRO A 88 -4.26 4.26 -18.11
CA PRO A 88 -5.11 5.39 -18.51
C PRO A 88 -6.60 5.26 -18.14
N VAL A 89 -7.16 4.05 -18.06
CA VAL A 89 -8.56 3.82 -17.66
C VAL A 89 -8.84 4.17 -16.18
N ASN A 90 -7.79 4.13 -15.36
CA ASN A 90 -7.79 4.45 -13.94
C ASN A 90 -7.32 5.88 -13.66
N GLN A 91 -6.63 6.51 -14.63
CA GLN A 91 -6.22 7.91 -14.58
C GLN A 91 -7.43 8.87 -14.58
N GLY A 92 -7.34 9.98 -13.83
CA GLY A 92 -8.39 11.03 -13.82
C GLY A 92 -9.59 10.79 -12.89
N ARG A 93 -9.65 9.66 -12.16
CA ARG A 93 -10.67 9.41 -11.13
C ARG A 93 -10.44 10.14 -9.80
N GLY A 94 -9.26 10.74 -9.60
CA GLY A 94 -8.83 11.38 -8.35
C GLY A 94 -9.33 12.81 -8.09
N GLY A 95 -10.13 13.40 -8.99
CA GLY A 95 -10.71 14.72 -8.74
C GLY A 95 -11.82 14.65 -7.68
N ARG A 96 -11.77 15.53 -6.67
CA ARG A 96 -12.90 15.79 -5.74
C ARG A 96 -14.15 16.11 -6.59
N SER A 97 -15.01 15.13 -6.81
CA SER A 97 -16.25 15.34 -7.54
C SER A 97 -17.20 16.13 -6.66
N SER A 98 -17.36 17.42 -6.94
CA SER A 98 -18.49 18.23 -6.46
C SER A 98 -19.78 17.93 -7.25
N SER A 99 -19.78 16.92 -8.14
CA SER A 99 -20.95 16.56 -8.95
C SER A 99 -22.01 15.87 -8.09
N ARG A 100 -23.12 16.58 -7.87
CA ARG A 100 -24.39 16.02 -7.35
C ARG A 100 -25.04 14.97 -8.25
N ARG A 101 -24.44 14.57 -9.38
CA ARG A 101 -25.00 13.57 -10.29
C ARG A 101 -24.09 12.34 -10.36
N GLY A 102 -24.38 11.36 -9.49
CA GLY A 102 -24.44 9.93 -9.80
C GLY A 102 -23.22 9.19 -10.33
N HIS A 103 -22.06 9.81 -10.51
CA HIS A 103 -20.81 9.11 -10.83
C HIS A 103 -19.87 9.20 -9.64
N PHE A 104 -19.85 8.12 -8.86
CA PHE A 104 -18.94 7.91 -7.74
C PHE A 104 -17.51 7.92 -8.27
N ARG A 105 -16.88 9.10 -8.32
CA ARG A 105 -15.42 9.19 -8.43
C ARG A 105 -14.86 8.82 -7.06
N ARG A 106 -14.58 7.53 -6.86
CA ARG A 106 -13.78 7.11 -5.70
C ARG A 106 -12.38 7.70 -5.89
N SER A 107 -12.00 8.63 -5.01
CA SER A 107 -10.59 8.94 -4.81
C SER A 107 -9.93 7.63 -4.40
N LEU A 108 -9.12 7.05 -5.28
CA LEU A 108 -8.36 5.85 -4.95
C LEU A 108 -7.40 6.25 -3.84
N SER A 109 -7.40 5.51 -2.73
CA SER A 109 -6.48 5.79 -1.64
C SER A 109 -5.04 5.71 -2.16
N GLY A 110 -4.17 6.62 -1.73
CA GLY A 110 -2.86 6.81 -2.35
C GLY A 110 -2.83 7.73 -3.58
N THR A 111 -3.97 8.10 -4.19
CA THR A 111 -4.04 9.14 -5.24
C THR A 111 -4.61 10.46 -4.72
N ALA A 112 -4.35 10.82 -3.47
CA ALA A 112 -4.87 12.06 -2.92
C ALA A 112 -3.96 13.25 -3.29
N GLY A 113 -4.05 13.76 -4.53
CA GLY A 113 -3.57 15.09 -4.99
C GLY A 113 -2.08 15.44 -4.88
N GLU A 114 -1.32 14.72 -4.06
CA GLU A 114 0.06 15.02 -3.67
C GLU A 114 1.00 13.84 -3.89
N SER A 115 0.47 12.66 -4.25
CA SER A 115 1.28 11.47 -4.51
C SER A 115 1.85 11.51 -5.92
N ASP A 116 3.15 11.72 -6.04
CA ASP A 116 3.92 11.71 -7.29
C ASP A 116 4.75 10.44 -7.49
N VAL A 117 4.66 9.49 -6.57
CA VAL A 117 5.27 8.16 -6.68
C VAL A 117 4.21 7.08 -6.47
N ILE A 118 4.17 6.09 -7.35
CA ILE A 118 3.38 4.87 -7.21
C ILE A 118 4.35 3.73 -6.93
N VAL A 119 4.15 3.02 -5.82
CA VAL A 119 4.94 1.85 -5.41
C VAL A 119 4.13 0.61 -5.76
N TYR A 120 4.70 -0.32 -6.51
CA TYR A 120 4.08 -1.60 -6.81
C TYR A 120 4.53 -2.65 -5.80
N ILE A 121 3.59 -3.47 -5.35
CA ILE A 121 3.79 -4.49 -4.31
C ILE A 121 3.54 -5.85 -4.95
N ASP A 122 4.44 -6.79 -4.70
CA ASP A 122 4.29 -8.20 -5.05
C ASP A 122 3.41 -8.88 -3.99
N ALA A 123 2.11 -9.00 -4.28
CA ALA A 123 1.13 -9.56 -3.35
C ALA A 123 1.37 -11.05 -3.09
N GLU A 124 1.73 -11.83 -4.11
CA GLU A 124 2.03 -13.25 -3.99
C GLU A 124 3.21 -13.47 -3.04
N LYS A 125 4.32 -12.75 -3.27
CA LYS A 125 5.49 -12.81 -2.39
C LYS A 125 5.18 -12.33 -0.99
N ALA A 126 4.39 -11.27 -0.84
CA ALA A 126 4.00 -10.76 0.47
C ALA A 126 3.18 -11.79 1.26
N MET A 127 2.17 -12.40 0.65
CA MET A 127 1.34 -13.44 1.27
C MET A 127 2.17 -14.68 1.62
N ALA A 128 3.12 -15.08 0.77
CA ALA A 128 4.06 -16.16 1.05
C ALA A 128 4.97 -15.87 2.27
N GLU A 129 5.25 -14.60 2.55
CA GLU A 129 5.97 -14.15 3.76
C GLU A 129 5.05 -13.95 4.99
N GLY A 130 3.75 -14.26 4.88
CA GLY A 130 2.78 -14.17 5.97
C GLY A 130 2.09 -12.81 6.12
N VAL A 131 2.18 -11.94 5.12
CA VAL A 131 1.42 -10.69 5.07
C VAL A 131 -0.05 -11.02 4.78
N VAL A 132 -0.96 -10.58 5.64
CA VAL A 132 -2.40 -10.80 5.50
C VAL A 132 -3.07 -9.56 4.91
N PHE A 133 -3.69 -9.69 3.74
CA PHE A 133 -4.49 -8.61 3.15
C PHE A 133 -5.97 -8.80 3.50
N TYR A 134 -6.72 -7.69 3.53
CA TYR A 134 -8.15 -7.67 3.71
C TYR A 134 -8.77 -6.77 2.65
N TRP A 135 -9.88 -7.14 2.06
CA TRP A 135 -10.77 -6.18 1.43
C TRP A 135 -11.44 -5.36 2.52
N SER A 136 -11.22 -4.05 2.48
CA SER A 136 -11.93 -3.10 3.32
C SER A 136 -12.50 -2.00 2.44
N ASP A 137 -13.59 -1.40 2.89
CA ASP A 137 -14.07 -0.15 2.30
C ASP A 137 -13.09 1.02 2.57
N ASN A 138 -12.04 0.86 3.40
CA ASN A 138 -11.11 1.90 3.82
C ASN A 138 -9.71 1.42 4.29
N ASP A 139 -8.88 0.92 3.37
CA ASP A 139 -7.44 0.63 3.59
C ASP A 139 -7.12 -0.52 4.60
N VAL A 140 -5.93 -1.12 4.50
CA VAL A 140 -5.63 -2.46 5.03
C VAL A 140 -4.29 -2.50 5.78
N ASP A 141 -4.22 -3.22 6.89
CA ASP A 141 -3.02 -3.34 7.72
C ASP A 141 -1.85 -4.05 7.01
N ASN A 142 -0.63 -3.53 7.24
CA ASN A 142 0.62 -4.26 7.48
C ASN A 142 1.81 -3.29 7.46
N LYS A 143 3.00 -3.76 7.81
CA LYS A 143 4.26 -3.14 7.36
C LYS A 143 4.73 -3.91 6.14
N LEU A 144 5.08 -3.22 5.07
CA LEU A 144 5.61 -3.87 3.87
C LEU A 144 7.09 -3.52 3.70
N PRO A 145 8.01 -4.46 3.95
CA PRO A 145 9.43 -4.22 3.74
C PRO A 145 9.77 -3.98 2.26
N PRO A 146 10.86 -3.26 1.95
CA PRO A 146 11.20 -2.88 0.57
C PRO A 146 11.40 -4.06 -0.38
N ARG A 147 11.83 -5.22 0.12
CA ARG A 147 12.01 -6.44 -0.68
C ARG A 147 10.72 -6.99 -1.30
N LEU A 148 9.56 -6.52 -0.84
CA LEU A 148 8.24 -6.87 -1.36
C LEU A 148 7.76 -5.88 -2.44
N PHE A 149 8.56 -4.86 -2.76
CA PHE A 149 8.24 -3.95 -3.86
C PHE A 149 8.68 -4.57 -5.18
N SER A 150 7.78 -4.58 -6.16
CA SER A 150 8.05 -5.05 -7.53
C SER A 150 8.53 -3.94 -8.45
N GLY A 151 8.39 -2.68 -8.04
CA GLY A 151 8.88 -1.51 -8.77
C GLY A 151 8.26 -0.21 -8.28
N HIS A 152 8.58 0.88 -8.96
CA HIS A 152 7.91 2.16 -8.75
C HIS A 152 7.76 2.95 -10.04
N ALA A 153 6.91 3.96 -9.97
CA ALA A 153 6.54 4.81 -11.08
C ALA A 153 6.41 6.25 -10.61
N LEU A 154 6.69 7.19 -11.52
CA LEU A 154 6.45 8.61 -11.29
C LEU A 154 5.12 9.05 -11.89
N TRP A 155 4.38 9.83 -11.12
CA TRP A 155 3.05 10.33 -11.47
C TRP A 155 3.03 11.87 -11.43
N SER A 156 2.58 12.50 -12.51
CA SER A 156 2.36 13.96 -12.53
C SER A 156 0.90 14.29 -12.26
N TRP A 157 0.62 14.84 -11.08
CA TRP A 157 -0.71 15.39 -10.79
C TRP A 157 -1.09 16.57 -11.66
N LYS A 158 -0.11 17.40 -12.04
CA LYS A 158 -0.37 18.60 -12.86
C LYS A 158 -0.84 18.20 -14.25
N GLU A 159 -0.18 17.20 -14.82
CA GLU A 159 -0.44 16.75 -16.19
C GLU A 159 -1.45 15.60 -16.22
N HIS A 160 -1.84 15.06 -15.06
CA HIS A 160 -2.67 13.86 -14.92
C HIS A 160 -2.14 12.69 -15.75
N ASN A 161 -0.82 12.58 -15.86
CA ASN A 161 -0.17 11.60 -16.70
C ASN A 161 0.93 10.83 -15.94
N TYR A 162 1.20 9.67 -16.51
CA TYR A 162 2.30 8.81 -16.13
C TYR A 162 3.61 9.35 -16.73
N ILE A 163 4.65 9.53 -15.92
CA ILE A 163 5.93 10.09 -16.39
C ILE A 163 6.89 8.98 -16.82
N GLY A 164 6.83 7.79 -16.21
CA GLY A 164 7.71 6.66 -16.55
C GLY A 164 7.85 5.60 -15.46
N HIS A 165 8.28 4.40 -15.86
CA HIS A 165 8.68 3.31 -14.95
C HIS A 165 10.11 3.54 -14.53
N LEU A 166 10.38 3.40 -13.23
CA LEU A 166 11.73 3.32 -12.70
C LEU A 166 11.88 1.89 -12.16
N HIS A 167 12.60 1.07 -12.92
CA HIS A 167 13.03 -0.26 -12.49
C HIS A 167 14.09 -0.15 -11.41
#